data_AF-A0A381Q6H4-F1
#
_entry.id   AF-A0A381Q6H4-F1
#
_cell.length_a   1.000
_cell.length_b   1.000
_cell.length_c   1.000
_cell.angle_alpha   90.00
_cell.angle_beta   90.00
_cell.angle_gamma   90.00
#
_symmetry.space_group_name_H-M   'P 1'
#
loop_
_entity.id
_entity.type
_entity.pdbx_description
1 polymer ?
#
loop_
_entity_poly.entity_id
_entity_poly.type
_entity_poly.pdbx_seq_one_letter_code
_entity_poly.pdbx_strand_id
1 'polypeptide(L)'
;MGFNRKFFIILTLLRHSVLLPFSFLIFLFLPLIIPETSRLQKITDYSLPPNPQPKHLPYVLVKPRDQDYRPNSKTPIEILKSSQDLSKIQEMQFTGNLDRSYFDKKKFKHINDSMRRIIMMIIQFEEISRRRFNRGTESLPTQVDLEGLADHIIDSRWYREVIKRFSSNNAYGFSEERLLRVLMSIQVAANSFEVPYPSLFCLFFQESKFDFLANSATGAKGIGQLTSIGLEEVRRLRNSSKMETKLQRTANHLNQVYTDPQIQKWLANLGFKIDFAKISPIPEEVKFTRITSAFMREVGKELVKEGQSYGENTSLLWLLSKKLRRGHILYGNHAHMHKVFSQMLEKEYASSQASAYNIETNILLSTILFNHYYRYQWRNNKQVFDIPPEARVILASSAYNHGQTGVRRFLINLKNEFPLLDFQKLSSQKLKILFTTRRLSNALQGPSQKILEASRHVRKIMDCAEKRPKFS
;
A
#
# COMPACT_ATOMS: atom_id res chain seq x y z
N MET A 1 -20.20 -61.59 -9.08
CA MET A 1 -20.12 -61.70 -7.60
C MET A 1 -18.68 -61.99 -7.22
N GLY A 2 -18.00 -61.09 -6.52
CA GLY A 2 -16.58 -61.29 -6.17
C GLY A 2 -15.81 -60.06 -5.68
N PHE A 3 -16.38 -58.85 -5.80
CA PHE A 3 -15.68 -57.61 -5.40
C PHE A 3 -16.15 -57.01 -4.06
N ASN A 4 -17.31 -57.42 -3.54
CA ASN A 4 -17.93 -56.82 -2.34
C ASN A 4 -17.54 -57.44 -0.99
N ARG A 5 -16.78 -58.55 -0.95
CA ARG A 5 -16.38 -59.17 0.32
C ARG A 5 -15.04 -58.66 0.88
N LYS A 6 -14.11 -58.22 0.03
CA LYS A 6 -12.82 -57.66 0.47
C LYS A 6 -12.94 -56.24 1.00
N PHE A 7 -13.88 -55.45 0.45
CA PHE A 7 -14.13 -54.07 0.90
C PHE A 7 -14.75 -54.02 2.31
N PHE A 8 -15.64 -54.98 2.62
CA PHE A 8 -16.27 -55.06 3.93
C PHE A 8 -15.29 -55.45 5.05
N ILE A 9 -14.31 -56.32 4.78
CA ILE A 9 -13.28 -56.73 5.76
C ILE A 9 -12.32 -55.57 6.09
N ILE A 10 -12.03 -54.70 5.13
CA ILE A 10 -11.21 -53.50 5.36
C ILE A 10 -11.97 -52.48 6.22
N LEU A 11 -13.28 -52.35 6.03
CA LEU A 11 -14.11 -51.44 6.84
C LEU A 11 -14.32 -51.92 8.28
N THR A 12 -14.32 -53.23 8.55
CA THR A 12 -14.38 -53.74 9.94
C THR A 12 -13.06 -53.61 10.69
N LEU A 13 -11.90 -53.61 10.01
CA LEU A 13 -10.59 -53.39 10.63
C LEU A 13 -10.32 -51.92 11.01
N LEU A 14 -11.09 -50.98 10.48
CA LEU A 14 -10.98 -49.54 10.76
C LEU A 14 -11.79 -49.06 11.98
N ARG A 15 -12.34 -50.00 12.76
CA ARG A 15 -13.09 -49.71 14.00
C ARG A 15 -12.18 -49.58 15.23
N HIS A 16 -11.01 -48.97 15.07
CA HIS A 16 -10.13 -48.55 16.16
C HIS A 16 -9.92 -47.05 16.06
N SER A 17 -10.24 -46.36 17.16
CA SER A 17 -10.30 -44.90 17.36
C SER A 17 -8.96 -44.15 17.20
N VAL A 18 -7.93 -44.79 16.65
CA VAL A 18 -6.58 -44.23 16.49
C VAL A 18 -6.18 -44.01 15.02
N LEU A 19 -6.90 -44.58 14.05
CA LEU A 19 -6.54 -44.49 12.61
C LEU A 19 -7.35 -43.48 11.79
N LEU A 20 -8.41 -42.91 12.35
CA LEU A 20 -9.20 -41.83 11.74
C LEU A 20 -8.43 -40.52 11.45
N PRO A 21 -7.46 -40.07 12.27
CA PRO A 21 -6.68 -38.88 11.93
C PRO A 21 -5.67 -39.13 10.80
N PHE A 22 -5.23 -40.38 10.59
CA PHE A 22 -4.27 -40.73 9.52
C PHE A 22 -4.94 -40.89 8.16
N SER A 23 -6.15 -41.44 8.09
CA SER A 23 -6.91 -41.50 6.83
C SER A 23 -7.36 -40.10 6.36
N PHE A 24 -7.60 -39.17 7.29
CA PHE A 24 -7.88 -37.76 6.97
C PHE A 24 -6.67 -37.02 6.40
N LEU A 25 -5.44 -37.35 6.87
CA LEU A 25 -4.20 -36.81 6.31
C LEU A 25 -3.97 -37.31 4.87
N ILE A 26 -4.23 -38.58 4.57
CA ILE A 26 -4.05 -39.14 3.22
C ILE A 26 -5.00 -38.49 2.21
N PHE A 27 -6.26 -38.22 2.58
CA PHE A 27 -7.20 -37.48 1.71
C PHE A 27 -6.85 -35.98 1.56
N LEU A 28 -6.13 -35.39 2.51
CA LEU A 28 -5.62 -34.02 2.42
C LEU A 28 -4.41 -33.89 1.48
N PHE A 29 -3.65 -34.98 1.26
CA PHE A 29 -2.47 -34.99 0.39
C PHE A 29 -2.73 -35.57 -1.01
N LEU A 30 -3.84 -36.26 -1.27
CA LEU A 30 -4.13 -36.78 -2.61
C LEU A 30 -4.37 -35.74 -3.72
N PRO A 31 -4.80 -34.48 -3.50
CA PRO A 31 -4.87 -33.49 -4.57
C PRO A 31 -3.51 -32.83 -4.90
N LEU A 32 -2.42 -33.23 -4.24
CA LEU A 32 -1.06 -32.78 -4.55
C LEU A 32 -0.30 -33.72 -5.52
N ILE A 33 -0.93 -34.81 -5.95
CA ILE A 33 -0.34 -35.77 -6.88
C ILE A 33 -1.32 -35.99 -8.04
N ILE A 34 -1.40 -35.02 -8.95
CA ILE A 34 -1.77 -35.28 -10.34
C ILE A 34 -0.53 -34.97 -11.19
N PRO A 35 -0.07 -35.92 -12.02
CA PRO A 35 1.07 -35.69 -12.89
C PRO A 35 0.62 -34.95 -14.15
N GLU A 36 0.91 -33.65 -14.26
CA GLU A 36 0.79 -32.97 -15.55
C GLU A 36 2.09 -33.12 -16.35
N THR A 37 2.14 -34.22 -17.08
CA THR A 37 2.84 -34.30 -18.36
C THR A 37 1.99 -33.56 -19.40
N SER A 38 2.41 -32.36 -19.81
CA SER A 38 2.13 -31.87 -21.17
C SER A 38 2.96 -30.62 -21.52
N ARG A 39 3.97 -30.88 -22.36
CA ARG A 39 4.58 -30.00 -23.38
C ARG A 39 5.08 -28.61 -22.96
N LEU A 40 6.39 -28.59 -22.70
CA LEU A 40 7.28 -27.46 -22.91
C LEU A 40 7.18 -26.98 -24.38
N GLN A 41 6.38 -25.95 -24.67
CA GLN A 41 6.61 -25.14 -25.87
C GLN A 41 7.63 -24.06 -25.50
N LYS A 42 8.86 -24.24 -26.03
CA LYS A 42 9.86 -23.17 -26.13
C LYS A 42 9.20 -21.96 -26.78
N ILE A 43 8.96 -20.90 -26.01
CA ILE A 43 8.78 -19.57 -26.58
C ILE A 43 10.19 -19.05 -26.84
N THR A 44 10.52 -19.02 -28.12
CA THR A 44 11.74 -18.49 -28.72
C THR A 44 11.91 -17.01 -28.40
N ASP A 45 13.14 -16.62 -28.10
CA ASP A 45 13.65 -15.25 -28.10
C ASP A 45 13.15 -14.47 -29.31
N TYR A 46 12.55 -13.30 -29.05
CA TYR A 46 12.41 -12.27 -30.07
C TYR A 46 12.76 -10.89 -29.50
N SER A 47 13.87 -10.37 -30.02
CA SER A 47 14.25 -8.97 -30.22
C SER A 47 14.37 -8.07 -28.99
N LEU A 48 15.61 -7.96 -28.50
CA LEU A 48 16.15 -6.74 -27.90
C LEU A 48 15.96 -5.55 -28.89
N PRO A 49 15.43 -4.40 -28.47
CA PRO A 49 15.45 -3.20 -29.31
C PRO A 49 16.90 -2.71 -29.52
N PRO A 50 17.19 -2.10 -30.69
CA PRO A 50 18.53 -1.71 -31.07
C PRO A 50 19.08 -0.60 -30.16
N ASN A 51 20.37 -0.74 -29.86
CA ASN A 51 21.19 0.17 -29.08
C ASN A 51 21.17 1.58 -29.71
N PRO A 52 20.59 2.63 -29.09
CA PRO A 52 20.74 3.98 -29.62
C PRO A 52 22.12 4.50 -29.26
N GLN A 53 22.95 4.76 -30.28
CA GLN A 53 24.22 5.45 -30.10
C GLN A 53 24.00 6.84 -29.48
N PRO A 54 24.87 7.27 -28.53
CA PRO A 54 24.75 8.57 -27.89
C PRO A 54 25.13 9.70 -28.86
N LYS A 55 24.16 10.57 -29.18
CA LYS A 55 24.45 11.88 -29.76
C LYS A 55 24.84 12.83 -28.63
N HIS A 56 26.12 13.20 -28.59
CA HIS A 56 26.62 14.28 -27.74
C HIS A 56 25.92 15.59 -28.06
N LEU A 57 25.32 16.23 -27.05
CA LEU A 57 24.89 17.63 -27.06
C LEU A 57 25.36 18.30 -25.76
N PRO A 58 25.74 19.59 -25.80
CA PRO A 58 26.67 20.19 -24.85
C PRO A 58 26.03 20.50 -23.49
N TYR A 59 26.82 20.29 -22.44
CA TYR A 59 26.54 20.68 -21.06
C TYR A 59 26.39 22.20 -20.94
N VAL A 60 25.24 22.67 -20.45
CA VAL A 60 25.12 24.02 -19.86
C VAL A 60 25.25 23.86 -18.35
N LEU A 61 26.39 24.28 -17.81
CA LEU A 61 26.62 24.45 -16.38
C LEU A 61 25.68 25.54 -15.85
N VAL A 62 24.62 25.13 -15.15
CA VAL A 62 23.86 26.03 -14.29
C VAL A 62 24.46 25.93 -12.89
N LYS A 63 25.10 27.02 -12.44
CA LYS A 63 25.62 27.18 -11.07
C LYS A 63 24.49 26.91 -10.05
N PRO A 64 24.74 26.15 -8.97
CA PRO A 64 23.81 26.07 -7.84
C PRO A 64 23.64 27.45 -7.21
N ARG A 65 22.40 27.86 -6.95
CA ARG A 65 22.10 28.97 -6.03
C ARG A 65 22.34 28.48 -4.60
N ASP A 66 23.15 29.22 -3.85
CA ASP A 66 23.42 29.00 -2.44
C ASP A 66 22.12 28.88 -1.63
N GLN A 67 21.96 27.76 -0.92
CA GLN A 67 20.96 27.58 0.13
C GLN A 67 21.69 27.61 1.47
N ASP A 68 21.87 28.81 2.01
CA ASP A 68 22.06 28.99 3.45
C ASP A 68 20.72 28.74 4.15
N TYR A 69 20.48 27.49 4.56
CA TYR A 69 19.57 27.19 5.66
C TYR A 69 20.29 26.25 6.62
N ARG A 70 20.86 26.81 7.67
CA ARG A 70 21.45 26.03 8.77
C ARG A 70 20.37 25.18 9.46
N PRO A 71 20.65 23.91 9.77
CA PRO A 71 19.83 23.09 10.65
C PRO A 71 20.21 23.40 12.10
N ASN A 72 19.22 23.73 12.94
CA ASN A 72 19.17 23.41 14.38
C ASN A 72 18.04 24.21 15.07
N SER A 73 16.94 23.55 15.42
CA SER A 73 16.25 23.87 16.66
C SER A 73 15.58 22.62 17.24
N LYS A 74 15.94 22.32 18.49
CA LYS A 74 15.41 21.24 19.33
C LYS A 74 14.09 21.67 20.01
N THR A 75 13.18 22.26 19.27
CA THR A 75 11.84 22.63 19.77
C THR A 75 10.78 21.89 18.95
N PRO A 76 9.76 21.28 19.59
CA PRO A 76 8.60 20.80 18.85
C PRO A 76 8.04 21.99 18.06
N ILE A 77 7.85 21.82 16.76
CA ILE A 77 7.24 22.83 15.90
C ILE A 77 5.89 23.19 16.53
N GLU A 78 5.81 24.38 17.14
CA GLU A 78 4.55 24.93 17.61
C GLU A 78 3.64 25.08 16.40
N ILE A 79 2.45 24.50 16.51
CA ILE A 79 1.41 24.59 15.50
C ILE A 79 0.97 26.05 15.47
N LEU A 80 1.50 26.83 14.52
CA LEU A 80 0.99 28.15 14.17
C LEU A 80 -0.51 28.04 13.93
N LYS A 81 -1.29 28.62 14.85
CA LYS A 81 -2.76 28.63 14.87
C LYS A 81 -3.38 29.59 13.86
N SER A 82 -2.61 30.18 12.95
CA SER A 82 -3.14 30.96 11.83
C SER A 82 -2.75 30.30 10.51
N SER A 83 -3.74 29.70 9.85
CA SER A 83 -3.67 29.42 8.41
C SER A 83 -3.38 30.75 7.71
N GLN A 84 -2.34 30.82 6.90
CA GLN A 84 -2.19 31.95 5.98
C GLN A 84 -3.37 31.89 5.01
N ASP A 85 -4.32 32.81 5.13
CA ASP A 85 -5.40 32.97 4.18
C ASP A 85 -4.82 33.50 2.87
N LEU A 86 -4.43 32.59 1.97
CA LEU A 86 -4.17 32.98 0.59
C LEU A 86 -5.48 33.42 -0.06
N SER A 87 -5.38 34.49 -0.84
CA SER A 87 -6.53 34.92 -1.64
C SER A 87 -6.86 33.85 -2.70
N LYS A 88 -8.17 33.63 -2.91
CA LYS A 88 -8.73 32.71 -3.91
C LYS A 88 -8.04 32.78 -5.29
N ILE A 89 -7.59 33.97 -5.70
CA ILE A 89 -6.96 34.23 -7.00
C ILE A 89 -5.53 33.67 -7.05
N GLN A 90 -4.76 33.78 -5.97
CA GLN A 90 -3.39 33.29 -5.89
C GLN A 90 -3.32 31.76 -5.91
N GLU A 91 -4.27 31.07 -5.27
CA GLU A 91 -4.38 29.62 -5.34
C GLU A 91 -4.78 29.15 -6.75
N MET A 92 -5.76 29.79 -7.39
CA MET A 92 -6.23 29.44 -8.74
C MET A 92 -5.18 29.69 -9.84
N GLN A 93 -4.44 30.81 -9.78
CA GLN A 93 -3.37 31.10 -10.75
C GLN A 93 -2.19 30.13 -10.62
N PHE A 94 -1.86 29.73 -9.39
CA PHE A 94 -0.72 28.84 -9.14
C PHE A 94 -1.02 27.39 -9.54
N THR A 95 -2.21 26.89 -9.18
CA THR A 95 -2.69 25.55 -9.56
C THR A 95 -2.82 25.39 -11.08
N GLY A 96 -3.31 26.43 -11.78
CA GLY A 96 -3.38 26.43 -13.25
C GLY A 96 -2.02 26.36 -13.97
N ASN A 97 -0.96 26.92 -13.37
CA ASN A 97 0.40 26.85 -13.95
C ASN A 97 1.08 25.49 -13.75
N LEU A 98 0.81 24.81 -12.62
CA LEU A 98 1.30 23.45 -12.36
C LEU A 98 0.68 22.43 -13.33
N ASP A 99 -0.59 22.61 -13.71
CA ASP A 99 -1.36 21.74 -14.63
C ASP A 99 -0.73 21.63 -16.01
N ARG A 100 -0.58 22.78 -16.69
CA ARG A 100 -0.04 22.85 -18.06
C ARG A 100 1.36 22.24 -18.12
N SER A 101 2.21 22.57 -17.15
CA SER A 101 3.59 22.08 -17.10
C SER A 101 3.71 20.55 -17.08
N TYR A 102 2.89 19.81 -16.32
CA TYR A 102 3.07 18.35 -16.23
C TYR A 102 2.59 17.62 -17.49
N PHE A 103 1.36 17.87 -17.93
CA PHE A 103 0.77 17.14 -19.07
C PHE A 103 1.36 17.58 -20.42
N ASP A 104 1.75 18.84 -20.58
CA ASP A 104 2.39 19.33 -21.81
C ASP A 104 3.78 18.69 -22.02
N LYS A 105 4.52 18.45 -20.92
CA LYS A 105 5.83 17.76 -20.97
C LYS A 105 5.72 16.30 -21.38
N LYS A 106 4.67 15.60 -20.95
CA LYS A 106 4.63 14.13 -20.96
C LYS A 106 3.84 13.52 -22.13
N LYS A 107 3.03 14.30 -22.87
CA LYS A 107 2.28 13.86 -24.07
C LYS A 107 1.60 12.49 -23.91
N PHE A 108 0.95 12.23 -22.77
CA PHE A 108 0.32 10.94 -22.49
C PHE A 108 -0.87 10.69 -23.42
N LYS A 109 -0.80 9.65 -24.27
CA LYS A 109 -1.86 9.31 -25.24
C LYS A 109 -3.04 8.50 -24.65
N HIS A 110 -2.94 8.04 -23.40
CA HIS A 110 -3.86 7.01 -22.87
C HIS A 110 -4.43 7.30 -21.48
N ILE A 111 -4.38 8.55 -21.01
CA ILE A 111 -4.93 8.95 -19.71
C ILE A 111 -6.39 9.39 -19.84
N ASN A 112 -7.28 8.75 -19.09
CA ASN A 112 -8.68 9.18 -19.00
C ASN A 112 -8.87 10.34 -18.01
N ASP A 113 -10.03 11.00 -18.09
CA ASP A 113 -10.29 12.23 -17.33
C ASP A 113 -10.21 12.03 -15.82
N SER A 114 -10.74 10.92 -15.31
CA SER A 114 -10.64 10.57 -13.89
C SER A 114 -9.21 10.57 -13.40
N MET A 115 -8.33 9.93 -14.15
CA MET A 115 -6.93 9.83 -13.77
C MET A 115 -6.17 11.12 -13.99
N ARG A 116 -6.54 11.93 -15.00
CA ARG A 116 -6.04 13.30 -15.13
C ARG A 116 -6.36 14.09 -13.86
N ARG A 117 -7.61 14.08 -13.38
CA ARG A 117 -8.02 14.78 -12.15
C ARG A 117 -7.27 14.29 -10.92
N ILE A 118 -7.08 12.97 -10.78
CA ILE A 118 -6.36 12.39 -9.62
C ILE A 118 -4.88 12.78 -9.63
N ILE A 119 -4.22 12.78 -10.79
CA ILE A 119 -2.82 13.22 -10.90
C ILE A 119 -2.71 14.71 -10.56
N MET A 120 -3.63 15.52 -11.08
CA MET A 120 -3.70 16.94 -10.74
C MET A 120 -3.85 17.16 -9.25
N MET A 121 -4.71 16.37 -8.60
CA MET A 121 -4.87 16.38 -7.15
C MET A 121 -3.55 16.07 -6.44
N ILE A 122 -2.86 14.97 -6.80
CA ILE A 122 -1.58 14.59 -6.18
C ILE A 122 -0.52 15.70 -6.29
N ILE A 123 -0.39 16.30 -7.47
CA ILE A 123 0.64 17.33 -7.72
C ILE A 123 0.32 18.62 -6.96
N GLN A 124 -0.95 19.02 -6.87
CA GLN A 124 -1.34 20.30 -6.27
C GLN A 124 -1.55 20.22 -4.75
N PHE A 125 -1.95 19.06 -4.20
CA PHE A 125 -2.35 18.96 -2.79
C PHE A 125 -1.20 19.25 -1.82
N GLU A 126 0.04 18.92 -2.18
CA GLU A 126 1.22 19.24 -1.36
C GLU A 126 1.36 20.74 -1.12
N GLU A 127 1.30 21.55 -2.18
CA GLU A 127 1.47 22.99 -2.06
C GLU A 127 0.26 23.65 -1.39
N ILE A 128 -0.95 23.18 -1.67
CA ILE A 128 -2.17 23.63 -0.99
C ILE A 128 -2.06 23.34 0.51
N SER A 129 -1.66 22.13 0.88
CA SER A 129 -1.51 21.73 2.28
C SER A 129 -0.47 22.60 3.00
N ARG A 130 0.66 22.88 2.34
CA ARG A 130 1.71 23.76 2.90
C ARG A 130 1.20 25.16 3.15
N ARG A 131 0.51 25.76 2.19
CA ARG A 131 0.03 27.14 2.30
C ARG A 131 -1.14 27.27 3.26
N ARG A 132 -2.11 26.38 3.14
CA ARG A 132 -3.36 26.43 3.91
C ARG A 132 -3.16 26.00 5.36
N PHE A 133 -2.38 24.95 5.59
CA PHE A 133 -2.27 24.31 6.90
C PHE A 133 -0.86 24.38 7.51
N ASN A 134 0.11 25.01 6.83
CA ASN A 134 1.53 24.98 7.22
C ASN A 134 2.06 23.55 7.41
N ARG A 135 1.58 22.63 6.57
CA ARG A 135 1.92 21.20 6.62
C ARG A 135 2.25 20.70 5.23
N GLY A 136 3.44 20.13 5.08
CA GLY A 136 3.92 19.53 3.85
C GLY A 136 4.89 18.39 4.11
N THR A 137 5.18 17.63 3.07
CA THR A 137 6.09 16.49 3.09
C THR A 137 7.45 16.81 2.44
N GLU A 138 7.60 17.99 1.82
CA GLU A 138 8.87 18.41 1.17
C GLU A 138 10.09 18.47 2.11
N SER A 139 9.89 18.76 3.41
CA SER A 139 10.99 18.82 4.38
C SER A 139 11.49 17.45 4.86
N LEU A 140 10.81 16.37 4.46
CA LEU A 140 11.17 15.01 4.83
C LEU A 140 12.28 14.48 3.89
N PRO A 141 13.14 13.55 4.37
CA PRO A 141 14.30 13.06 3.61
C PRO A 141 13.97 12.65 2.17
N THR A 142 14.81 13.12 1.24
CA THR A 142 14.55 13.15 -0.21
C THR A 142 14.35 11.76 -0.81
N GLN A 143 13.15 11.54 -1.35
CA GLN A 143 12.74 10.42 -2.20
C GLN A 143 12.05 11.04 -3.44
N VAL A 144 11.60 10.24 -4.41
CA VAL A 144 11.08 10.72 -5.71
C VAL A 144 10.08 11.88 -5.56
N ASP A 145 10.08 12.82 -6.52
CA ASP A 145 9.13 13.92 -6.52
C ASP A 145 7.69 13.45 -6.82
N LEU A 146 6.72 14.34 -6.62
CA LEU A 146 5.30 14.05 -6.85
C LEU A 146 5.01 13.67 -8.31
N GLU A 147 5.70 14.30 -9.26
CA GLU A 147 5.62 13.94 -10.68
C GLU A 147 6.08 12.49 -10.91
N GLY A 148 7.16 12.04 -10.28
CA GLY A 148 7.62 10.66 -10.38
C GLY A 148 6.70 9.64 -9.70
N LEU A 149 6.00 10.02 -8.62
CA LEU A 149 4.92 9.17 -8.05
C LEU A 149 3.72 9.08 -9.00
N ALA A 150 3.33 10.19 -9.62
CA ALA A 150 2.27 10.19 -10.63
C ALA A 150 2.65 9.32 -11.85
N ASP A 151 3.87 9.45 -12.35
CA ASP A 151 4.42 8.60 -13.41
C ASP A 151 4.38 7.13 -13.00
N HIS A 152 4.75 6.78 -11.76
CA HIS A 152 4.69 5.40 -11.28
C HIS A 152 3.27 4.84 -11.33
N ILE A 153 2.24 5.61 -10.95
CA ILE A 153 0.85 5.17 -11.06
C ILE A 153 0.52 4.89 -12.53
N ILE A 154 0.75 5.84 -13.43
CA ILE A 154 0.40 5.76 -14.85
C ILE A 154 1.10 4.59 -15.54
N ASP A 155 2.39 4.41 -15.24
CA ASP A 155 3.22 3.33 -15.79
C ASP A 155 2.95 1.97 -15.13
N SER A 156 2.16 1.93 -14.06
CA SER A 156 1.87 0.68 -13.38
C SER A 156 0.95 -0.22 -14.20
N ARG A 157 1.16 -1.54 -14.05
CA ARG A 157 0.23 -2.55 -14.55
C ARG A 157 -1.18 -2.37 -13.97
N TRP A 158 -1.26 -1.92 -12.71
CA TRP A 158 -2.53 -1.64 -12.04
C TRP A 158 -3.34 -0.57 -12.76
N TYR A 159 -2.71 0.54 -13.17
CA TYR A 159 -3.39 1.54 -13.98
C TYR A 159 -3.95 0.96 -15.28
N ARG A 160 -3.09 0.28 -16.05
CA ARG A 160 -3.44 -0.26 -17.38
C ARG A 160 -4.54 -1.31 -17.33
N GLU A 161 -4.52 -2.18 -16.33
CA GLU A 161 -5.42 -3.34 -16.27
C GLU A 161 -6.64 -3.12 -15.36
N VAL A 162 -6.49 -2.38 -14.26
CA VAL A 162 -7.52 -2.17 -13.25
C VAL A 162 -8.16 -0.80 -13.42
N ILE A 163 -7.42 0.29 -13.17
CA ILE A 163 -8.04 1.62 -13.06
C ILE A 163 -8.69 2.05 -14.37
N LYS A 164 -7.99 1.90 -15.50
CA LYS A 164 -8.55 2.23 -16.81
C LYS A 164 -9.88 1.48 -17.05
N ARG A 165 -9.94 0.20 -16.69
CA ARG A 165 -11.16 -0.61 -16.81
C ARG A 165 -12.25 -0.15 -15.85
N PHE A 166 -11.92 0.04 -14.58
CA PHE A 166 -12.88 0.32 -13.52
C PHE A 166 -13.52 1.70 -13.71
N SER A 167 -12.72 2.70 -14.07
CA SER A 167 -13.20 4.06 -14.33
C SER A 167 -13.98 4.21 -15.63
N SER A 168 -13.85 3.27 -16.58
CA SER A 168 -14.55 3.32 -17.87
C SER A 168 -15.75 2.37 -17.94
N ASN A 169 -16.03 1.61 -16.88
CA ASN A 169 -17.12 0.65 -16.84
C ASN A 169 -17.81 0.66 -15.46
N ASN A 170 -19.05 1.14 -15.45
CA ASN A 170 -19.85 1.34 -14.25
C ASN A 170 -20.13 0.04 -13.47
N ALA A 171 -20.02 -1.15 -14.09
CA ALA A 171 -20.15 -2.42 -13.39
C ALA A 171 -19.10 -2.60 -12.28
N TYR A 172 -17.96 -1.94 -12.37
CA TYR A 172 -16.90 -2.05 -11.36
C TYR A 172 -17.09 -1.10 -10.17
N GLY A 173 -17.97 -0.10 -10.27
CA GLY A 173 -18.24 0.83 -9.18
C GLY A 173 -17.02 1.64 -8.72
N PHE A 174 -16.19 2.09 -9.67
CA PHE A 174 -15.05 2.95 -9.36
C PHE A 174 -15.50 4.23 -8.64
N SER A 175 -14.77 4.62 -7.60
CA SER A 175 -15.02 5.82 -6.82
C SER A 175 -13.74 6.65 -6.70
N GLU A 176 -13.78 7.86 -7.27
CA GLU A 176 -12.70 8.85 -7.13
C GLU A 176 -12.56 9.29 -5.67
N GLU A 177 -13.68 9.47 -4.97
CA GLU A 177 -13.69 9.83 -3.55
C GLU A 177 -12.85 8.88 -2.71
N ARG A 178 -13.01 7.55 -2.89
CA ARG A 178 -12.24 6.56 -2.12
C ARG A 178 -10.74 6.71 -2.37
N LEU A 179 -10.34 6.92 -3.61
CA LEU A 179 -8.92 7.08 -3.94
C LEU A 179 -8.36 8.40 -3.42
N LEU A 180 -9.16 9.48 -3.43
CA LEU A 180 -8.79 10.76 -2.82
C LEU A 180 -8.63 10.64 -1.31
N ARG A 181 -9.57 9.96 -0.63
CA ARG A 181 -9.45 9.66 0.81
C ARG A 181 -8.13 8.95 1.12
N VAL A 182 -7.76 7.94 0.32
CA VAL A 182 -6.47 7.25 0.47
C VAL A 182 -5.30 8.22 0.30
N LEU A 183 -5.22 8.92 -0.83
CA LEU A 183 -4.07 9.75 -1.18
C LEU A 183 -3.85 10.91 -0.20
N MET A 184 -4.93 11.60 0.19
CA MET A 184 -4.88 12.70 1.15
C MET A 184 -4.50 12.20 2.55
N SER A 185 -5.06 11.06 2.98
CA SER A 185 -4.73 10.44 4.26
C SER A 185 -3.25 10.04 4.34
N ILE A 186 -2.67 9.49 3.27
CA ILE A 186 -1.25 9.11 3.24
C ILE A 186 -0.36 10.33 3.42
N GLN A 187 -0.65 11.45 2.73
CA GLN A 187 0.18 12.65 2.86
C GLN A 187 0.08 13.26 4.26
N VAL A 188 -1.14 13.38 4.79
CA VAL A 188 -1.38 13.88 6.16
C VAL A 188 -0.69 13.00 7.19
N ALA A 189 -0.75 11.68 7.03
CA ALA A 189 -0.08 10.71 7.89
C ALA A 189 1.45 10.83 7.78
N ALA A 190 2.00 10.93 6.57
CA ALA A 190 3.43 11.07 6.34
C ALA A 190 4.00 12.32 7.00
N ASN A 191 3.35 13.48 6.79
CA ASN A 191 3.71 14.73 7.45
C ASN A 191 3.61 14.58 8.98
N SER A 192 2.47 14.11 9.48
CA SER A 192 2.22 14.07 10.92
C SER A 192 3.20 13.13 11.60
N PHE A 193 3.37 11.90 11.13
CA PHE A 193 4.28 10.91 11.73
C PHE A 193 5.76 11.10 11.35
N GLU A 194 6.07 12.09 10.51
CA GLU A 194 7.44 12.42 10.07
C GLU A 194 8.14 11.19 9.44
N VAL A 195 7.46 10.57 8.46
CA VAL A 195 7.99 9.47 7.65
C VAL A 195 8.00 9.88 6.17
N PRO A 196 8.99 9.46 5.35
CA PRO A 196 9.07 9.89 3.96
C PRO A 196 7.79 9.55 3.16
N TYR A 197 7.14 10.57 2.60
CA TYR A 197 5.86 10.41 1.89
C TYR A 197 5.93 9.44 0.70
N PRO A 198 6.92 9.53 -0.22
CA PRO A 198 7.02 8.58 -1.31
C PRO A 198 7.15 7.13 -0.84
N SER A 199 7.90 6.89 0.23
CA SER A 199 8.06 5.54 0.81
C SER A 199 6.77 4.99 1.37
N LEU A 200 6.00 5.82 2.11
CA LEU A 200 4.71 5.42 2.67
C LEU A 200 3.67 5.17 1.57
N PHE A 201 3.63 6.07 0.57
CA PHE A 201 2.80 5.92 -0.63
C PHE A 201 3.10 4.60 -1.33
N CYS A 202 4.38 4.32 -1.60
CA CYS A 202 4.82 3.14 -2.33
C CYS A 202 4.64 1.85 -1.53
N LEU A 203 4.78 1.90 -0.20
CA LEU A 203 4.42 0.80 0.70
C LEU A 203 2.95 0.45 0.50
N PHE A 204 2.03 1.37 0.72
CA PHE A 204 0.59 1.08 0.61
C PHE A 204 0.15 0.75 -0.81
N PHE A 205 0.79 1.35 -1.81
CA PHE A 205 0.59 0.95 -3.20
C PHE A 205 1.01 -0.51 -3.41
N GLN A 206 2.10 -0.95 -2.80
CA GLN A 206 2.57 -2.33 -2.94
C GLN A 206 1.74 -3.33 -2.11
N GLU A 207 1.22 -2.91 -0.95
CA GLU A 207 0.36 -3.72 -0.07
C GLU A 207 -1.01 -4.00 -0.68
N SER A 208 -1.70 -2.97 -1.17
CA SER A 208 -3.12 -3.07 -1.54
C SER A 208 -3.46 -2.48 -2.90
N LYS A 209 -2.51 -1.82 -3.57
CA LYS A 209 -2.81 -0.97 -4.74
C LYS A 209 -3.90 0.05 -4.44
N PHE A 210 -3.90 0.58 -3.20
CA PHE A 210 -4.90 1.50 -2.68
C PHE A 210 -6.34 0.95 -2.60
N ASP A 211 -6.51 -0.37 -2.66
CA ASP A 211 -7.81 -1.02 -2.50
C ASP A 211 -8.09 -1.34 -1.02
N PHE A 212 -9.06 -0.64 -0.42
CA PHE A 212 -9.47 -0.87 0.96
C PHE A 212 -10.13 -2.23 1.18
N LEU A 213 -10.56 -2.91 0.12
CA LEU A 213 -11.15 -4.26 0.17
C LEU A 213 -10.10 -5.37 0.30
N ALA A 214 -8.83 -5.02 0.13
CA ALA A 214 -7.74 -5.98 0.07
C ALA A 214 -7.64 -6.79 1.37
N ASN A 215 -7.68 -8.11 1.23
CA ASN A 215 -7.33 -9.06 2.29
C ASN A 215 -6.29 -10.07 1.82
N SER A 216 -5.22 -10.21 2.58
CA SER A 216 -4.21 -11.24 2.33
C SER A 216 -4.73 -12.64 2.69
N ALA A 217 -4.02 -13.67 2.21
CA ALA A 217 -4.25 -15.05 2.64
C ALA A 217 -3.96 -15.27 4.13
N THR A 218 -3.11 -14.43 4.73
CA THR A 218 -2.76 -14.47 6.16
C THR A 218 -3.68 -13.60 7.03
N GLY A 219 -4.72 -12.99 6.44
CA GLY A 219 -5.73 -12.21 7.17
C GLY A 219 -5.39 -10.74 7.38
N ALA A 220 -4.36 -10.23 6.71
CA ALA A 220 -4.06 -8.80 6.64
C ALA A 220 -5.20 -8.05 5.93
N LYS A 221 -5.50 -6.80 6.31
CA LYS A 221 -6.68 -6.06 5.81
C LYS A 221 -6.39 -4.61 5.44
N GLY A 222 -7.15 -4.12 4.46
CA GLY A 222 -7.22 -2.71 4.09
C GLY A 222 -5.97 -2.19 3.39
N ILE A 223 -5.86 -0.86 3.31
CA ILE A 223 -4.87 -0.15 2.51
C ILE A 223 -3.42 -0.52 2.88
N GLY A 224 -3.11 -0.53 4.18
CA GLY A 224 -1.80 -0.90 4.69
C GLY A 224 -1.62 -2.39 4.93
N GLN A 225 -2.60 -3.24 4.61
CA GLN A 225 -2.56 -4.68 4.92
C GLN A 225 -2.15 -4.93 6.40
N LEU A 226 -2.84 -4.26 7.33
CA LEU A 226 -2.56 -4.43 8.75
C LEU A 226 -2.96 -5.85 9.17
N THR A 227 -2.10 -6.54 9.92
CA THR A 227 -2.38 -7.87 10.50
C THR A 227 -2.87 -7.75 11.93
N SER A 228 -3.43 -8.83 12.50
CA SER A 228 -3.83 -8.85 13.92
C SER A 228 -2.64 -8.59 14.86
N ILE A 229 -1.47 -9.17 14.55
CA ILE A 229 -0.22 -8.95 15.28
C ILE A 229 0.26 -7.50 15.11
N GLY A 230 0.19 -6.96 13.89
CA GLY A 230 0.53 -5.56 13.64
C GLY A 230 -0.36 -4.60 14.42
N LEU A 231 -1.66 -4.89 14.54
CA LEU A 231 -2.58 -4.08 15.33
C LEU A 231 -2.31 -4.19 16.83
N GLU A 232 -1.96 -5.36 17.34
CA GLU A 232 -1.53 -5.54 18.74
C GLU A 232 -0.29 -4.70 19.05
N GLU A 233 0.70 -4.71 18.15
CA GLU A 233 1.88 -3.86 18.28
C GLU A 233 1.52 -2.36 18.22
N VAL A 234 0.59 -1.97 17.34
CA VAL A 234 0.08 -0.59 17.31
C VAL A 234 -0.62 -0.22 18.62
N ARG A 235 -1.43 -1.10 19.21
CA ARG A 235 -2.04 -0.85 20.53
C ARG A 235 -0.98 -0.63 21.60
N ARG A 236 0.06 -1.47 21.62
CA ARG A 236 1.22 -1.29 22.52
C ARG A 236 1.90 0.07 22.32
N LEU A 237 2.06 0.53 21.08
CA LEU A 237 2.66 1.83 20.76
C LEU A 237 1.76 3.00 21.17
N ARG A 238 0.43 2.84 21.08
CA ARG A 238 -0.57 3.83 21.49
C ARG A 238 -0.66 4.03 23.00
N ASN A 239 -0.25 3.05 23.81
CA ASN A 239 -0.15 3.24 25.26
C ASN A 239 0.80 4.39 25.66
N SER A 240 1.68 4.83 24.76
CA SER A 240 2.38 6.11 24.92
C SER A 240 1.44 7.29 24.69
N SER A 241 1.24 8.13 25.71
CA SER A 241 0.43 9.36 25.63
C SER A 241 0.82 10.25 24.45
N LYS A 242 2.12 10.31 24.12
CA LYS A 242 2.63 11.06 22.97
C LYS A 242 2.14 10.49 21.65
N MET A 243 2.16 9.17 21.47
CA MET A 243 1.72 8.53 20.23
C MET A 243 0.19 8.62 20.08
N GLU A 244 -0.57 8.40 21.15
CA GLU A 244 -2.02 8.53 21.12
C GLU A 244 -2.45 9.97 20.81
N THR A 245 -1.84 10.96 21.47
CA THR A 245 -2.10 12.38 21.18
C THR A 245 -1.77 12.71 19.73
N LYS A 246 -0.67 12.16 19.20
CA LYS A 246 -0.26 12.34 17.80
C LYS A 246 -1.27 11.72 16.83
N LEU A 247 -1.78 10.52 17.11
CA LEU A 247 -2.85 9.86 16.34
C LEU A 247 -4.12 10.73 16.31
N GLN A 248 -4.64 11.14 17.47
CA GLN A 248 -5.89 11.91 17.54
C GLN A 248 -5.76 13.29 16.90
N ARG A 249 -4.62 13.98 17.09
CA ARG A 249 -4.35 15.25 16.37
C ARG A 249 -4.27 15.06 14.86
N THR A 250 -3.75 13.93 14.40
CA THR A 250 -3.68 13.62 12.96
C THR A 250 -5.07 13.36 12.39
N ALA A 251 -5.90 12.57 13.08
CA ALA A 251 -7.29 12.33 12.68
C ALA A 251 -8.12 13.63 12.65
N ASN A 252 -7.97 14.48 13.67
CA ASN A 252 -8.63 15.79 13.71
C ASN A 252 -8.16 16.70 12.58
N HIS A 253 -6.86 16.71 12.27
CA HIS A 253 -6.34 17.50 11.16
C HIS A 253 -6.86 16.99 9.81
N LEU A 254 -6.91 15.67 9.60
CA LEU A 254 -7.50 15.10 8.39
C LEU A 254 -8.99 15.48 8.26
N ASN A 255 -9.73 15.49 9.37
CA ASN A 255 -11.10 15.99 9.38
C ASN A 255 -11.17 17.47 8.96
N GLN A 256 -10.26 18.32 9.46
CA GLN A 256 -10.19 19.73 9.05
C GLN A 256 -9.95 19.86 7.54
N VAL A 257 -9.04 19.07 6.98
CA VAL A 257 -8.79 19.04 5.53
C VAL A 257 -10.05 18.65 4.77
N TYR A 258 -10.76 17.60 5.20
CA TYR A 258 -11.99 17.14 4.54
C TYR A 258 -13.12 18.17 4.62
N THR A 259 -13.22 18.92 5.70
CA THR A 259 -14.29 19.92 5.89
C THR A 259 -13.90 21.34 5.46
N ASP A 260 -12.66 21.56 4.99
CA ASP A 260 -12.21 22.91 4.63
C ASP A 260 -12.90 23.38 3.33
N PRO A 261 -13.60 24.53 3.35
CA PRO A 261 -14.34 25.01 2.18
C PRO A 261 -13.48 25.31 0.95
N GLN A 262 -12.22 25.70 1.12
CA GLN A 262 -11.31 25.95 -0.01
C GLN A 262 -10.85 24.63 -0.63
N ILE A 263 -10.59 23.61 0.19
CA ILE A 263 -10.30 22.26 -0.32
C ILE A 263 -11.48 21.73 -1.14
N GLN A 264 -12.71 21.86 -0.63
CA GLN A 264 -13.91 21.44 -1.35
C GLN A 264 -14.09 22.17 -2.68
N LYS A 265 -13.88 23.49 -2.67
CA LYS A 265 -13.95 24.30 -3.88
C LYS A 265 -12.86 23.95 -4.90
N TRP A 266 -11.64 23.70 -4.44
CA TRP A 266 -10.54 23.28 -5.30
C TRP A 266 -10.82 21.91 -5.94
N LEU A 267 -11.30 20.94 -5.16
CA LEU A 267 -11.71 19.64 -5.71
C LEU A 267 -12.85 19.78 -6.72
N ALA A 268 -13.84 20.63 -6.44
CA ALA A 268 -14.92 20.94 -7.38
C ALA A 268 -14.40 21.58 -8.68
N ASN A 269 -13.42 22.49 -8.59
CA ASN A 269 -12.77 23.09 -9.76
C ASN A 269 -11.99 22.06 -10.60
N LEU A 270 -11.42 21.02 -9.97
CA LEU A 270 -10.84 19.89 -10.68
C LEU A 270 -11.90 19.00 -11.34
N GLY A 271 -13.19 19.17 -11.03
CA GLY A 271 -14.30 18.39 -11.58
C GLY A 271 -14.77 17.24 -10.69
N PHE A 272 -14.31 17.18 -9.44
CA PHE A 272 -14.79 16.19 -8.48
C PHE A 272 -16.15 16.58 -7.90
N LYS A 273 -17.00 15.58 -7.64
CA LYS A 273 -18.28 15.72 -6.92
C LYS A 273 -18.22 14.85 -5.68
N ILE A 274 -17.78 15.42 -4.56
CA ILE A 274 -17.43 14.67 -3.37
C ILE A 274 -18.02 15.33 -2.15
N ASP A 275 -18.53 14.50 -1.25
CA ASP A 275 -18.87 14.88 0.11
C ASP A 275 -18.16 13.89 1.04
N PHE A 276 -17.03 14.32 1.60
CA PHE A 276 -16.25 13.43 2.45
C PHE A 276 -16.98 13.16 3.75
N ALA A 277 -17.04 11.88 4.13
CA ALA A 277 -17.53 11.51 5.46
C ALA A 277 -16.68 12.17 6.56
N LYS A 278 -17.37 12.71 7.58
CA LYS A 278 -16.72 13.26 8.78
C LYS A 278 -15.87 12.20 9.46
N ILE A 279 -14.66 12.57 9.86
CA ILE A 279 -13.74 11.69 10.60
C ILE A 279 -13.96 11.93 12.09
N SER A 280 -14.44 10.90 12.79
CA SER A 280 -14.47 10.89 14.25
C SER A 280 -13.09 10.49 14.82
N PRO A 281 -12.84 10.73 16.12
CA PRO A 281 -11.64 10.22 16.78
C PRO A 281 -11.45 8.71 16.56
N ILE A 282 -10.19 8.29 16.46
CA ILE A 282 -9.86 6.87 16.22
C ILE A 282 -10.00 6.12 17.55
N PRO A 283 -10.92 5.16 17.68
CA PRO A 283 -11.13 4.46 18.93
C PRO A 283 -9.89 3.63 19.32
N GLU A 284 -9.74 3.35 20.61
CA GLU A 284 -8.70 2.45 21.12
C GLU A 284 -8.84 1.04 20.53
N GLU A 285 -10.07 0.52 20.56
CA GLU A 285 -10.41 -0.76 19.97
C GLU A 285 -10.75 -0.64 18.48
N VAL A 286 -9.82 -1.07 17.64
CA VAL A 286 -10.09 -1.36 16.23
C VAL A 286 -10.31 -2.86 16.03
N LYS A 287 -11.36 -3.22 15.30
CA LYS A 287 -11.82 -4.59 15.08
C LYS A 287 -11.40 -5.11 13.71
N PHE A 288 -10.90 -6.35 13.69
CA PHE A 288 -10.69 -7.12 12.45
C PHE A 288 -12.00 -7.74 11.98
N THR A 289 -12.94 -6.92 11.49
CA THR A 289 -14.28 -7.38 11.08
C THR A 289 -14.20 -8.52 10.07
N ARG A 290 -14.73 -9.70 10.43
CA ARG A 290 -14.76 -10.86 9.53
C ARG A 290 -15.97 -10.74 8.61
N ILE A 291 -15.78 -11.08 7.35
CA ILE A 291 -16.91 -11.23 6.42
C ILE A 291 -17.73 -12.42 6.89
N THR A 292 -19.03 -12.21 7.14
CA THR A 292 -19.94 -13.22 7.67
C THR A 292 -20.85 -13.78 6.58
N SER A 293 -21.49 -14.92 6.84
CA SER A 293 -22.54 -15.43 5.96
C SER A 293 -23.74 -14.48 5.88
N ALA A 294 -24.03 -13.72 6.95
CA ALA A 294 -25.08 -12.71 6.94
C ALA A 294 -24.77 -11.60 5.92
N PHE A 295 -23.56 -11.03 5.98
CA PHE A 295 -23.09 -10.05 5.00
C PHE A 295 -23.15 -10.59 3.57
N MET A 296 -22.68 -11.82 3.35
CA MET A 296 -22.69 -12.42 2.01
C MET A 296 -24.11 -12.63 1.47
N ARG A 297 -25.09 -12.90 2.34
CA ARG A 297 -26.51 -12.99 1.95
C ARG A 297 -27.05 -11.62 1.51
N GLU A 298 -26.73 -10.55 2.22
CA GLU A 298 -27.14 -9.19 1.83
C GLU A 298 -26.50 -8.76 0.51
N VAL A 299 -25.21 -9.08 0.31
CA VAL A 299 -24.54 -8.89 -1.00
C VAL A 299 -25.27 -9.65 -2.11
N GLY A 300 -25.66 -10.91 -1.86
CA GLY A 300 -26.41 -11.72 -2.81
C GLY A 300 -27.77 -11.12 -3.17
N LYS A 301 -28.53 -10.65 -2.16
CA LYS A 301 -29.82 -9.97 -2.36
C LYS A 301 -29.68 -8.71 -3.21
N GLU A 302 -28.69 -7.86 -2.91
CA GLU A 302 -28.48 -6.62 -3.68
C GLU A 302 -28.04 -6.94 -5.12
N LEU A 303 -27.23 -7.97 -5.33
CA LEU A 303 -26.89 -8.46 -6.67
C LEU A 303 -28.13 -8.89 -7.47
N VAL A 304 -29.03 -9.70 -6.87
CA VAL A 304 -30.27 -10.13 -7.53
C VAL A 304 -31.16 -8.95 -7.86
N LYS A 305 -31.30 -7.99 -6.93
CA LYS A 305 -32.04 -6.75 -7.13
C LYS A 305 -31.46 -5.89 -8.27
N GLU A 306 -30.15 -5.90 -8.46
CA GLU A 306 -29.46 -5.28 -9.60
C GLU A 306 -29.39 -6.18 -10.85
N GLY A 307 -30.24 -7.21 -10.94
CA GLY A 307 -30.42 -8.06 -12.12
C GLY A 307 -29.38 -9.17 -12.29
N GLN A 308 -28.58 -9.45 -11.26
CA GLN A 308 -27.52 -10.46 -11.30
C GLN A 308 -27.98 -11.77 -10.65
N SER A 309 -28.50 -12.71 -11.46
CA SER A 309 -29.09 -13.98 -10.99
C SER A 309 -28.10 -14.86 -10.19
N TYR A 310 -26.80 -14.76 -10.46
CA TYR A 310 -25.78 -15.50 -9.71
C TYR A 310 -25.70 -15.11 -8.22
N GLY A 311 -26.35 -14.01 -7.82
CA GLY A 311 -26.48 -13.57 -6.43
C GLY A 311 -27.17 -14.58 -5.51
N GLU A 312 -27.95 -15.51 -6.06
CA GLU A 312 -28.59 -16.59 -5.28
C GLU A 312 -27.60 -17.71 -4.90
N ASN A 313 -26.49 -17.84 -5.63
CA ASN A 313 -25.51 -18.90 -5.41
C ASN A 313 -24.47 -18.48 -4.35
N THR A 314 -24.77 -18.80 -3.09
CA THR A 314 -23.91 -18.46 -1.94
C THR A 314 -22.47 -19.00 -2.08
N SER A 315 -22.29 -20.22 -2.60
CA SER A 315 -20.96 -20.83 -2.78
C SER A 315 -20.12 -20.05 -3.80
N LEU A 316 -20.74 -19.63 -4.90
CA LEU A 316 -20.12 -18.80 -5.91
C LEU A 316 -19.77 -17.41 -5.36
N LEU A 317 -20.67 -16.79 -4.58
CA LEU A 317 -20.39 -15.51 -3.93
C LEU A 317 -19.18 -15.58 -2.99
N TRP A 318 -19.02 -16.67 -2.23
CA TRP A 318 -17.83 -16.86 -1.40
C TRP A 318 -16.55 -16.97 -2.23
N LEU A 319 -16.59 -17.74 -3.33
CA LEU A 319 -15.46 -17.87 -4.24
C LEU A 319 -15.07 -16.51 -4.86
N LEU A 320 -16.05 -15.79 -5.39
CA LEU A 320 -15.84 -14.49 -6.05
C LEU A 320 -15.38 -13.42 -5.06
N SER A 321 -15.96 -13.36 -3.86
CA SER A 321 -15.52 -12.42 -2.82
C SER A 321 -14.07 -12.70 -2.38
N LYS A 322 -13.67 -13.97 -2.29
CA LYS A 322 -12.27 -14.33 -2.00
C LYS A 322 -11.34 -13.90 -3.13
N LYS A 323 -11.75 -14.03 -4.39
CA LYS A 323 -10.98 -13.56 -5.54
C LYS A 323 -10.82 -12.04 -5.51
N LEU A 324 -11.92 -11.31 -5.35
CA LEU A 324 -11.95 -9.85 -5.28
C LEU A 324 -11.03 -9.34 -4.17
N ARG A 325 -11.19 -9.84 -2.94
CA ARG A 325 -10.38 -9.40 -1.79
C ARG A 325 -8.87 -9.72 -1.96
N ARG A 326 -8.50 -10.66 -2.82
CA ARG A 326 -7.09 -10.93 -3.17
C ARG A 326 -6.56 -10.04 -4.30
N GLY A 327 -7.33 -9.04 -4.73
CA GLY A 327 -6.98 -8.14 -5.82
C GLY A 327 -7.21 -8.71 -7.22
N HIS A 328 -7.95 -9.82 -7.36
CA HIS A 328 -8.28 -10.35 -8.69
C HIS A 328 -9.45 -9.59 -9.30
N ILE A 329 -9.28 -9.20 -10.57
CA ILE A 329 -10.34 -8.62 -11.39
C ILE A 329 -11.37 -9.71 -11.72
N LEU A 330 -12.65 -9.39 -11.54
CA LEU A 330 -13.76 -10.25 -11.97
C LEU A 330 -14.22 -9.73 -13.34
N TYR A 331 -14.48 -10.63 -14.27
CA TYR A 331 -14.79 -10.30 -15.67
C TYR A 331 -16.19 -10.77 -16.06
N GLY A 332 -16.70 -10.18 -17.15
CA GLY A 332 -17.98 -10.54 -17.75
C GLY A 332 -19.11 -10.45 -16.75
N ASN A 333 -19.91 -11.51 -16.67
CA ASN A 333 -21.11 -11.59 -15.83
C ASN A 333 -20.83 -11.40 -14.33
N HIS A 334 -19.58 -11.49 -13.86
CA HIS A 334 -19.24 -11.32 -12.45
C HIS A 334 -18.61 -9.96 -12.12
N ALA A 335 -18.44 -9.07 -13.10
CA ALA A 335 -17.82 -7.76 -12.90
C ALA A 335 -18.60 -6.92 -11.88
N HIS A 336 -19.94 -6.99 -11.93
CA HIS A 336 -20.85 -6.21 -11.09
C HIS A 336 -20.68 -6.45 -9.59
N MET A 337 -20.12 -7.60 -9.23
CA MET A 337 -19.78 -7.91 -7.85
C MET A 337 -18.77 -6.93 -7.25
N HIS A 338 -17.88 -6.31 -8.05
CA HIS A 338 -16.96 -5.28 -7.55
C HIS A 338 -17.73 -4.09 -6.96
N LYS A 339 -18.70 -3.57 -7.70
CA LYS A 339 -19.55 -2.46 -7.26
C LYS A 339 -20.30 -2.83 -5.99
N VAL A 340 -21.14 -3.87 -6.04
CA VAL A 340 -22.03 -4.23 -4.90
C VAL A 340 -21.23 -4.59 -3.66
N PHE A 341 -20.20 -5.43 -3.79
CA PHE A 341 -19.39 -5.86 -2.64
C PHE A 341 -18.67 -4.65 -2.00
N SER A 342 -18.10 -3.75 -2.80
CA SER A 342 -17.39 -2.59 -2.27
C SER A 342 -18.31 -1.60 -1.54
N GLN A 343 -19.49 -1.32 -2.11
CA GLN A 343 -20.49 -0.44 -1.50
C GLN A 343 -21.05 -1.02 -0.21
N MET A 344 -21.35 -2.32 -0.19
CA MET A 344 -21.85 -2.99 1.01
C MET A 344 -20.79 -3.07 2.11
N LEU A 345 -19.55 -3.42 1.76
CA LEU A 345 -18.45 -3.45 2.73
C LEU A 345 -18.16 -2.07 3.30
N GLU A 346 -18.23 -1.03 2.47
CA GLU A 346 -18.09 0.34 2.94
C GLU A 346 -19.20 0.74 3.93
N LYS A 347 -20.45 0.50 3.55
CA LYS A 347 -21.61 0.82 4.38
C LYS A 347 -21.57 0.11 5.73
N GLU A 348 -21.35 -1.20 5.73
CA GLU A 348 -21.44 -2.01 6.95
C GLU A 348 -20.18 -1.96 7.80
N TYR A 349 -19.00 -1.89 7.18
CA TYR A 349 -17.73 -2.06 7.89
C TYR A 349 -16.81 -0.85 7.76
N ALA A 350 -16.53 -0.31 6.57
CA ALA A 350 -15.52 0.75 6.43
C ALA A 350 -16.01 2.14 6.89
N SER A 351 -17.31 2.35 7.06
CA SER A 351 -17.89 3.59 7.58
C SER A 351 -17.50 3.86 9.05
N SER A 352 -17.22 2.81 9.82
CA SER A 352 -16.82 2.93 11.23
C SER A 352 -15.32 3.13 11.41
N GLN A 353 -14.92 4.17 12.14
CA GLN A 353 -13.51 4.37 12.55
C GLN A 353 -12.97 3.21 13.43
N ALA A 354 -13.85 2.38 14.01
CA ALA A 354 -13.48 1.17 14.76
C ALA A 354 -13.14 -0.03 13.86
N SER A 355 -13.16 0.12 12.54
CA SER A 355 -12.97 -0.98 11.59
C SER A 355 -11.59 -0.94 10.95
N ALA A 356 -10.96 -2.11 10.84
CA ALA A 356 -9.73 -2.26 10.06
C ALA A 356 -9.92 -2.02 8.55
N TYR A 357 -11.17 -1.94 8.05
CA TYR A 357 -11.46 -1.58 6.66
C TYR A 357 -11.66 -0.08 6.46
N ASN A 358 -11.82 0.72 7.52
CA ASN A 358 -11.90 2.17 7.37
C ASN A 358 -10.58 2.70 6.81
N ILE A 359 -10.67 3.50 5.75
CA ILE A 359 -9.51 3.96 4.98
C ILE A 359 -8.57 4.77 5.88
N GLU A 360 -9.11 5.75 6.58
CA GLU A 360 -8.37 6.67 7.45
C GLU A 360 -7.74 5.91 8.62
N THR A 361 -8.54 5.16 9.40
CA THR A 361 -8.04 4.31 10.50
C THR A 361 -6.92 3.40 10.04
N ASN A 362 -7.12 2.67 8.94
CA ASN A 362 -6.14 1.71 8.46
C ASN A 362 -4.82 2.39 8.07
N ILE A 363 -4.88 3.51 7.34
CA ILE A 363 -3.69 4.29 6.96
C ILE A 363 -2.97 4.84 8.18
N LEU A 364 -3.68 5.46 9.13
CA LEU A 364 -3.08 6.07 10.31
C LEU A 364 -2.39 5.02 11.20
N LEU A 365 -3.06 3.89 11.49
CA LEU A 365 -2.49 2.83 12.31
C LEU A 365 -1.32 2.13 11.63
N SER A 366 -1.43 1.88 10.32
CA SER A 366 -0.33 1.33 9.52
C SER A 366 0.88 2.27 9.48
N THR A 367 0.64 3.59 9.45
CA THR A 367 1.71 4.59 9.49
C THR A 367 2.39 4.64 10.86
N ILE A 368 1.67 4.45 11.97
CA ILE A 368 2.28 4.29 13.31
C ILE A 368 3.24 3.09 13.32
N LEU A 369 2.80 1.95 12.78
CA LEU A 369 3.64 0.75 12.71
C LEU A 369 4.88 0.97 11.84
N PHE A 370 4.71 1.59 10.67
CA PHE A 370 5.84 1.92 9.80
C PHE A 370 6.80 2.92 10.47
N ASN A 371 6.27 3.95 11.13
CA ASN A 371 7.06 4.93 11.88
C ASN A 371 7.88 4.29 12.99
N HIS A 372 7.29 3.32 13.71
CA HIS A 372 7.99 2.55 14.72
C HIS A 372 9.22 1.85 14.14
N TYR A 373 9.07 1.16 13.00
CA TYR A 373 10.20 0.47 12.37
C TYR A 373 11.20 1.44 11.73
N TYR A 374 10.73 2.55 11.18
CA TYR A 374 11.58 3.60 10.63
C TYR A 374 12.46 4.26 11.69
N ARG A 375 11.95 4.41 12.92
CA ARG A 375 12.69 4.96 14.06
C ARG A 375 13.30 3.89 14.97
N TYR A 376 13.24 2.62 14.55
CA TYR A 376 13.69 1.51 15.37
C TYR A 376 15.19 1.60 15.62
N GLN A 377 15.59 1.44 16.88
CA GLN A 377 17.01 1.40 17.24
C GLN A 377 17.56 0.00 16.92
N TRP A 378 18.06 -0.16 15.69
CA TRP A 378 18.70 -1.38 15.24
C TRP A 378 19.97 -1.64 16.06
N ARG A 379 20.05 -2.76 16.77
CA ARG A 379 21.19 -3.07 17.65
C ARG A 379 21.58 -4.54 17.67
N ASN A 380 22.84 -4.81 17.96
CA ASN A 380 23.35 -6.12 18.37
C ASN A 380 23.95 -6.01 19.78
N ASN A 381 23.25 -6.55 20.79
CA ASN A 381 23.61 -6.37 22.19
C ASN A 381 23.76 -4.87 22.51
N LYS A 382 24.96 -4.43 22.90
CA LYS A 382 25.27 -3.02 23.19
C LYS A 382 25.61 -2.18 21.95
N GLN A 383 25.90 -2.81 20.81
CA GLN A 383 26.27 -2.11 19.58
C GLN A 383 25.03 -1.63 18.83
N VAL A 384 24.95 -0.34 18.54
CA VAL A 384 23.88 0.25 17.73
C VAL A 384 24.34 0.34 16.28
N PHE A 385 23.50 -0.11 15.34
CA PHE A 385 23.66 0.19 13.92
C PHE A 385 23.03 1.55 13.67
N ASP A 386 23.84 2.58 13.57
CA ASP A 386 23.39 3.90 13.18
C ASP A 386 23.28 3.95 11.65
N ILE A 387 22.05 4.09 11.16
CA ILE A 387 21.71 3.92 9.74
C ILE A 387 21.08 5.23 9.25
N PRO A 388 21.48 5.79 8.09
CA PRO A 388 20.88 7.00 7.54
C PRO A 388 19.36 6.88 7.28
N PRO A 389 18.61 7.99 7.38
CA PRO A 389 17.17 8.04 7.10
C PRO A 389 16.75 7.34 5.80
N GLU A 390 17.49 7.53 4.72
CA GLU A 390 17.18 6.98 3.39
C GLU A 390 17.27 5.45 3.39
N ALA A 391 18.26 4.88 4.10
CA ALA A 391 18.42 3.44 4.24
C ALA A 391 17.45 2.82 5.26
N ARG A 392 17.00 3.58 6.27
CA ARG A 392 15.99 3.10 7.24
C ARG A 392 14.68 2.73 6.56
N VAL A 393 14.32 3.35 5.44
CA VAL A 393 13.12 3.01 4.66
C VAL A 393 13.11 1.54 4.23
N ILE A 394 14.24 1.01 3.78
CA ILE A 394 14.37 -0.39 3.34
C ILE A 394 14.09 -1.34 4.52
N LEU A 395 14.71 -1.03 5.66
CA LEU A 395 14.58 -1.83 6.87
C LEU A 395 13.17 -1.76 7.45
N ALA A 396 12.58 -0.56 7.46
CA ALA A 396 11.22 -0.33 7.92
C ALA A 396 10.21 -1.07 7.05
N SER A 397 10.35 -0.99 5.72
CA SER A 397 9.47 -1.70 4.77
C SER A 397 9.59 -3.22 4.92
N SER A 398 10.81 -3.72 5.17
CA SER A 398 11.02 -5.14 5.44
C SER A 398 10.43 -5.57 6.79
N ALA A 399 10.61 -4.77 7.83
CA ALA A 399 10.14 -5.07 9.18
C ALA A 399 8.62 -4.93 9.31
N TYR A 400 8.01 -4.04 8.54
CA TYR A 400 6.56 -3.89 8.46
C TYR A 400 5.85 -5.21 8.16
N ASN A 401 6.43 -6.01 7.26
CA ASN A 401 5.87 -7.29 6.83
C ASN A 401 6.42 -8.52 7.59
N HIS A 402 7.67 -8.47 8.06
CA HIS A 402 8.38 -9.64 8.59
C HIS A 402 8.82 -9.49 10.05
N GLY A 403 8.49 -8.37 10.68
CA GLY A 403 8.95 -8.02 12.02
C GLY A 403 10.43 -7.62 12.08
N GLN A 404 10.82 -7.06 13.22
CA GLN A 404 12.15 -6.53 13.47
C GLN A 404 13.24 -7.61 13.60
N THR A 405 12.90 -8.81 14.06
CA THR A 405 13.89 -9.85 14.41
C THR A 405 14.70 -10.30 13.20
N GLY A 406 14.04 -10.59 12.09
CA GLY A 406 14.70 -10.98 10.85
C GLY A 406 15.57 -9.87 10.28
N VAL A 407 15.08 -8.64 10.30
CA VAL A 407 15.83 -7.47 9.82
C VAL A 407 17.06 -7.20 10.69
N ARG A 408 16.95 -7.36 12.02
CA ARG A 408 18.09 -7.28 12.95
C ARG A 408 19.15 -8.35 12.64
N ARG A 409 18.74 -9.60 12.40
CA ARG A 409 19.66 -10.69 12.01
C ARG A 409 20.34 -10.38 10.68
N PHE A 410 19.61 -9.81 9.72
CA PHE A 410 20.17 -9.38 8.45
C PHE A 410 21.29 -8.35 8.63
N LEU A 411 21.11 -7.34 9.48
CA LEU A 411 22.15 -6.34 9.77
C LEU A 411 23.38 -6.95 10.46
N ILE A 412 23.17 -7.87 11.41
CA ILE A 412 24.26 -8.60 12.08
C ILE A 412 25.06 -9.41 11.04
N ASN A 413 24.36 -10.15 10.18
CA ASN A 413 24.99 -10.94 9.13
C ASN A 413 25.77 -10.06 8.15
N LEU A 414 25.24 -8.88 7.78
CA LEU A 414 25.95 -7.92 6.95
C LEU A 414 27.23 -7.40 7.61
N LYS A 415 27.21 -7.10 8.91
CA LYS A 415 28.41 -6.64 9.63
C LYS A 415 29.47 -7.74 9.69
N ASN A 416 29.07 -8.99 9.86
CA ASN A 416 29.99 -10.13 9.87
C ASN A 416 30.57 -10.40 8.47
N GLU A 417 29.74 -10.30 7.43
CA GLU A 417 30.18 -10.49 6.04
C GLU A 417 31.06 -9.33 5.54
N PHE A 418 30.78 -8.10 6.00
CA PHE A 418 31.52 -6.89 5.64
C PHE A 418 31.95 -6.11 6.89
N PRO A 419 33.04 -6.52 7.58
CA PRO A 419 33.49 -5.88 8.82
C PRO A 419 33.81 -4.38 8.67
N LEU A 420 34.27 -3.97 7.49
CA LEU A 420 34.59 -2.57 7.15
C LEU A 420 33.38 -1.75 6.68
N LEU A 421 32.19 -2.33 6.62
CA LEU A 421 30.98 -1.58 6.27
C LEU A 421 30.66 -0.57 7.36
N ASP A 422 30.74 0.70 6.98
CA ASP A 422 30.27 1.83 7.78
C ASP A 422 28.75 1.98 7.60
N PHE A 423 28.00 1.61 8.64
CA PHE A 423 26.54 1.71 8.65
C PHE A 423 26.06 3.17 8.66
N GLN A 424 26.85 4.11 9.20
CA GLN A 424 26.50 5.54 9.27
C GLN A 424 26.53 6.21 7.90
N LYS A 425 27.23 5.62 6.93
CA LYS A 425 27.32 6.10 5.54
C LYS A 425 26.60 5.19 4.56
N LEU A 426 25.74 4.29 5.06
CA LEU A 426 25.03 3.33 4.24
C LEU A 426 23.89 4.01 3.48
N SER A 427 24.10 4.30 2.20
CA SER A 427 23.03 4.81 1.33
C SER A 427 21.96 3.76 1.05
N SER A 428 20.75 4.22 0.69
CA SER A 428 19.65 3.33 0.31
C SER A 428 20.00 2.48 -0.92
N GLN A 429 20.69 3.04 -1.92
CA GLN A 429 21.18 2.31 -3.10
C GLN A 429 22.15 1.19 -2.73
N LYS A 430 23.12 1.46 -1.85
CA LYS A 430 24.08 0.44 -1.40
C LYS A 430 23.37 -0.65 -0.60
N LEU A 431 22.47 -0.27 0.31
CA LEU A 431 21.68 -1.24 1.05
C LEU A 431 20.79 -2.09 0.14
N LYS A 432 20.18 -1.52 -0.90
CA LYS A 432 19.38 -2.23 -1.90
C LYS A 432 20.19 -3.31 -2.62
N ILE A 433 21.45 -3.04 -2.98
CA ILE A 433 22.39 -4.02 -3.55
C ILE A 433 22.70 -5.13 -2.54
N LEU A 434 22.89 -4.77 -1.27
CA LEU A 434 23.15 -5.73 -0.20
C LEU A 434 21.92 -6.58 0.16
N PHE A 435 20.71 -6.06 -0.06
CA PHE A 435 19.41 -6.69 0.25
C PHE A 435 19.04 -7.80 -0.76
N THR A 436 19.83 -8.87 -0.77
CA THR A 436 19.65 -10.02 -1.66
C THR A 436 18.76 -11.10 -1.04
N THR A 437 18.08 -11.87 -1.90
CA THR A 437 17.28 -13.04 -1.47
C THR A 437 18.10 -14.02 -0.64
N ARG A 438 19.37 -14.26 -1.00
CA ARG A 438 20.29 -15.13 -0.23
C ARG A 438 20.49 -14.63 1.19
N ARG A 439 20.83 -13.34 1.37
CA ARG A 439 21.06 -12.77 2.71
C ARG A 439 19.78 -12.71 3.54
N LEU A 440 18.64 -12.43 2.90
CA LEU A 440 17.34 -12.50 3.56
C LEU A 440 16.96 -13.92 3.97
N SER A 441 17.26 -14.92 3.14
CA SER A 441 17.02 -16.32 3.46
C SER A 441 17.74 -16.72 4.75
N ASN A 442 19.01 -16.35 4.86
CA ASN A 442 19.82 -16.62 6.04
C ASN A 442 19.31 -15.88 7.29
N ALA A 443 18.71 -14.71 7.12
CA ALA A 443 18.23 -13.89 8.23
C ALA A 443 16.81 -14.26 8.70
N LEU A 444 15.89 -14.47 7.77
CA LEU A 444 14.48 -14.75 8.03
C LEU A 444 14.21 -16.21 8.38
N GLN A 445 15.04 -17.14 7.87
CA GLN A 445 14.91 -18.59 8.12
C GLN A 445 13.50 -19.15 7.80
N GLY A 446 12.85 -18.57 6.80
CA GLY A 446 11.49 -18.92 6.39
C GLY A 446 11.44 -19.77 5.10
N PRO A 447 10.23 -20.16 4.66
CA PRO A 447 10.05 -20.78 3.36
C PRO A 447 10.53 -19.90 2.21
N SER A 448 11.18 -20.49 1.20
CA SER A 448 11.74 -19.79 0.04
C SER A 448 10.75 -18.83 -0.63
N GLN A 449 9.49 -19.24 -0.78
CA GLN A 449 8.43 -18.40 -1.36
C GLN A 449 8.22 -17.09 -0.58
N LYS A 450 8.18 -17.16 0.76
CA LYS A 450 8.02 -15.97 1.61
C LYS A 450 9.23 -15.04 1.55
N ILE A 451 10.43 -15.61 1.43
CA ILE A 451 11.68 -14.83 1.29
C ILE A 451 11.73 -14.12 -0.08
N LEU A 452 11.32 -14.81 -1.14
CA LEU A 452 11.23 -14.23 -2.48
C LEU A 452 10.18 -13.11 -2.53
N GLU A 453 9.03 -13.32 -1.88
CA GLU A 453 7.99 -12.31 -1.73
C GLU A 453 8.52 -11.08 -0.96
N ALA A 454 9.15 -11.28 0.20
CA ALA A 454 9.78 -10.24 1.01
C ALA A 454 10.75 -9.38 0.20
N SER A 455 11.68 -10.05 -0.49
CA SER A 455 12.71 -9.41 -1.31
C SER A 455 12.08 -8.61 -2.46
N ARG A 456 11.10 -9.20 -3.15
CA ARG A 456 10.38 -8.54 -4.25
C ARG A 456 9.58 -7.34 -3.77
N HIS A 457 8.94 -7.46 -2.61
CA HIS A 457 8.13 -6.41 -2.01
C HIS A 457 8.98 -5.17 -1.74
N VAL A 458 10.06 -5.33 -0.98
CA VAL A 458 10.97 -4.23 -0.65
C VAL A 458 11.56 -3.60 -1.91
N ARG A 459 11.99 -4.40 -2.89
CA ARG A 459 12.51 -3.87 -4.16
C ARG A 459 11.48 -2.99 -4.89
N LYS A 460 10.23 -3.44 -5.00
CA LYS A 460 9.16 -2.66 -5.64
C LYS A 460 8.88 -1.35 -4.92
N ILE A 461 8.93 -1.34 -3.58
CA ILE A 461 8.79 -0.10 -2.80
C ILE A 461 9.94 0.85 -3.13
N MET A 462 11.19 0.35 -3.15
CA MET A 462 12.34 1.20 -3.46
C MET A 462 12.35 1.69 -4.91
N ASP A 463 11.97 0.85 -5.88
CA ASP A 463 11.86 1.23 -7.29
C ASP A 463 10.77 2.30 -7.53
N CYS A 464 9.79 2.37 -6.63
CA CYS A 464 8.74 3.37 -6.62
C CYS A 464 9.15 4.64 -5.87
N ALA A 465 9.79 4.51 -4.71
CA ALA A 465 10.09 5.62 -3.82
C ALA A 465 11.41 6.33 -4.16
N GLU A 466 12.40 5.65 -4.74
CA GLU A 466 13.68 6.27 -5.07
C GLU A 466 13.64 6.97 -6.42
N LYS A 467 14.33 8.11 -6.54
CA LYS A 467 14.61 8.71 -7.85
C LYS A 467 15.32 7.67 -8.72
N ARG A 468 14.73 7.37 -9.87
CA ARG A 468 15.41 6.56 -10.89
C ARG A 468 16.73 7.28 -11.23
N PRO A 469 17.88 6.58 -11.25
CA PRO A 469 19.08 7.16 -11.82
C PRO A 469 18.72 7.66 -13.22
N LYS A 470 18.96 8.94 -13.49
CA LYS A 470 19.05 9.39 -14.87
C LYS A 470 20.23 8.62 -15.43
N PHE A 471 19.98 7.58 -16.20
CA PHE A 471 21.05 6.85 -16.87
C PHE A 471 21.89 7.88 -17.64
N SER A 472 23.20 7.80 -17.37
CA SER A 472 24.27 8.59 -17.98
C SER A 472 24.43 8.20 -19.43
#